data_AF-A0A2V7H0M9-F1
#
_entry.id   AF-A0A2V7H0M9-F1
#
_cell.length_a   1.000
_cell.length_b   1.000
_cell.length_c   1.000
_cell.angle_alpha   90.00
_cell.angle_beta   90.00
_cell.angle_gamma   90.00
#
_symmetry.space_group_name_H-M   'P 1'
#
loop_
_entity.id
_entity.type
_entity.pdbx_description
1 polymer ?
#
loop_
_entity_poly.entity_id
_entity_poly.type
_entity_poly.pdbx_seq_one_letter_code
_entity_poly.pdbx_strand_id
1 'polypeptide(L)' 'RLLDRMVAEQEATRARERRAMVGTGDRSAKIRTYNFPQNRVTDHRIHFTAHNLTDVLDGDLDELVSAVKQAGEKERASA' A
#
# COMPACT_ATOMS: atom_id res chain seq x y z
N ARG A 1 -20.16 -31.63 -4.95
CA ARG A 1 -20.48 -30.75 -6.11
C ARG A 1 -21.02 -29.37 -5.72
N LEU A 2 -21.95 -29.23 -4.76
CA LEU A 2 -22.36 -27.90 -4.27
C LEU A 2 -21.25 -27.22 -3.46
N LEU A 3 -20.65 -27.95 -2.51
CA LEU A 3 -19.51 -27.46 -1.72
C LEU A 3 -18.34 -27.02 -2.61
N ASP A 4 -17.95 -27.86 -3.57
CA ASP A 4 -16.88 -27.54 -4.53
C ASP A 4 -17.15 -26.24 -5.30
N ARG A 5 -18.41 -25.99 -5.68
CA ARG A 5 -18.81 -24.75 -6.37
C ARG A 5 -18.68 -23.53 -5.45
N MET A 6 -19.09 -23.64 -4.19
CA MET A 6 -18.97 -22.55 -3.21
C MET A 6 -17.50 -22.21 -2.90
N VAL A 7 -16.66 -23.24 -2.75
CA VAL A 7 -15.22 -23.06 -2.52
C VAL A 7 -14.58 -22.36 -3.74
N ALA A 8 -14.87 -22.83 -4.95
CA ALA A 8 -14.36 -22.22 -6.17
C ALA A 8 -14.80 -20.76 -6.34
N GLU A 9 -16.05 -20.42 -5.97
CA GLU A 9 -16.55 -19.04 -6.00
C GLU A 9 -15.86 -18.14 -4.97
N GLN A 10 -15.64 -18.65 -3.76
CA GLN A 10 -14.90 -17.93 -2.72
C GLN A 10 -13.44 -17.68 -3.14
N GLU A 11 -12.78 -18.68 -3.70
CA GLU A 11 -11.41 -18.55 -4.22
C GLU A 11 -11.34 -17.56 -5.39
N ALA A 12 -12.31 -17.60 -6.31
CA ALA A 12 -12.39 -16.66 -7.42
C ALA A 12 -12.56 -15.21 -6.93
N THR A 13 -13.38 -14.99 -5.90
CA THR A 13 -13.57 -13.68 -5.28
C THR A 13 -12.28 -13.19 -4.63
N ARG A 14 -11.64 -14.01 -3.79
CA ARG A 14 -10.35 -13.69 -3.16
C ARG A 14 -9.26 -13.40 -4.20
N ALA A 15 -9.21 -14.18 -5.28
CA ALA A 15 -8.24 -13.99 -6.35
C ALA A 15 -8.47 -12.68 -7.10
N ARG A 16 -9.73 -12.27 -7.29
CA ARG A 16 -10.10 -10.98 -7.90
C ARG A 16 -9.68 -9.82 -7.01
N GLU A 17 -10.01 -9.87 -5.72
CA GLU A 17 -9.62 -8.84 -4.75
C GLU A 17 -8.10 -8.71 -4.64
N ARG A 18 -7.38 -9.83 -4.58
CA ARG A 18 -5.91 -9.84 -4.57
C ARG A 18 -5.33 -9.20 -5.82
N ARG A 19 -5.86 -9.53 -7.00
CA ARG A 19 -5.42 -8.90 -8.26
C ARG A 19 -5.66 -7.40 -8.25
N ALA A 20 -6.80 -6.95 -7.75
CA ALA A 20 -7.11 -5.53 -7.63
C ALA A 20 -6.15 -4.80 -6.67
N MET A 21 -5.79 -5.41 -5.54
CA MET A 21 -4.85 -4.83 -4.57
C MET A 21 -3.40 -4.74 -5.09
N VAL A 22 -2.95 -5.73 -5.87
CA VAL A 22 -1.58 -5.76 -6.43
C VAL A 22 -1.46 -4.85 -7.65
N GLY A 23 -2.56 -4.66 -8.40
CA GLY A 23 -2.56 -3.88 -9.63
C GLY A 23 -1.77 -4.57 -10.74
N THR A 24 -1.04 -3.79 -11.54
CA THR A 24 -0.30 -4.27 -12.72
C THR A 24 1.10 -4.80 -12.40
N GLY A 25 1.64 -4.50 -11.22
CA GLY A 25 3.02 -4.82 -10.84
C GLY A 25 4.10 -4.00 -11.58
N ASP A 26 3.70 -3.05 -12.42
CA ASP A 26 4.64 -2.18 -13.13
C ASP A 26 5.24 -1.10 -12.21
N ARG A 27 6.44 -0.60 -12.57
CA ARG A 27 7.14 0.46 -11.83
C ARG A 27 6.36 1.77 -11.80
N SER A 28 5.50 2.03 -12.79
CA SER A 28 4.60 3.20 -12.79
C SER A 28 3.56 3.12 -11.68
N ALA A 29 3.15 1.92 -11.27
CA ALA A 29 2.14 1.68 -10.23
C ALA A 29 2.75 1.57 -8.81
N LYS A 30 4.04 1.90 -8.62
CA LYS A 30 4.70 1.81 -7.31
C LYS A 30 4.03 2.75 -6.30
N ILE A 31 3.75 2.24 -5.11
CA ILE A 31 3.24 3.07 -4.01
C ILE A 31 4.36 3.81 -3.27
N ARG A 32 5.57 3.24 -3.23
CA ARG A 32 6.71 3.77 -2.47
C ARG A 32 8.03 3.56 -3.20
N THR A 33 8.98 4.47 -2.98
CA THR A 33 10.39 4.29 -3.35
C THR A 33 11.23 4.30 -2.08
N TYR A 34 12.06 3.27 -1.90
CA TYR A 34 13.09 3.22 -0.86
C TYR A 34 14.45 3.55 -1.49
N ASN A 35 15.09 4.65 -1.05
CA ASN A 35 16.37 5.13 -1.57
C ASN A 35 17.45 4.99 -0.50
N PHE A 36 18.19 3.90 -0.56
CA PHE A 36 19.25 3.56 0.40
C PHE A 36 20.41 4.57 0.41
N PRO A 37 20.99 4.99 -0.73
CA PRO A 37 22.08 5.97 -0.71
C PRO A 37 21.74 7.31 -0.05
N GLN A 38 20.46 7.71 -0.07
CA GLN A 38 20.00 8.99 0.48
C GLN A 38 19.15 8.83 1.75
N ASN A 39 19.18 7.63 2.35
CA ASN A 39 18.44 7.24 3.56
C ASN A 39 16.98 7.72 3.59
N ARG A 40 16.24 7.64 2.47
CA ARG A 40 14.85 8.12 2.43
C ARG A 40 13.85 7.13 1.87
N VAL A 41 12.62 7.26 2.33
CA VAL A 41 11.43 6.61 1.76
C VAL A 41 10.47 7.68 1.26
N THR A 42 9.95 7.52 0.05
CA THR A 42 8.93 8.40 -0.54
C THR A 42 7.67 7.59 -0.82
N ASP A 43 6.52 8.01 -0.29
CA ASP A 43 5.19 7.48 -0.60
C ASP A 43 4.54 8.32 -1.70
N HIS A 44 4.31 7.71 -2.87
CA HIS A 44 3.80 8.38 -4.07
C HIS A 44 2.30 8.62 -4.04
N ARG A 45 1.56 7.97 -3.12
CA ARG A 45 0.11 8.16 -3.01
C ARG A 45 -0.24 9.55 -2.48
N ILE A 46 0.62 10.08 -1.61
CA ILE A 46 0.41 11.35 -0.91
C ILE A 46 1.59 12.32 -1.08
N HIS A 47 2.57 11.96 -1.92
CA HIS A 47 3.83 12.70 -2.13
C HIS A 47 4.61 13.02 -0.84
N PHE A 48 4.54 12.13 0.14
CA PHE A 48 5.25 12.27 1.42
C PHE A 48 6.65 11.66 1.33
N THR A 49 7.65 12.30 1.94
CA THR A 49 9.02 11.78 2.01
C THR A 49 9.53 11.86 3.43
N ALA A 50 10.03 10.73 3.94
CA ALA A 50 10.72 10.64 5.22
C ALA A 50 12.21 10.32 5.01
N HIS A 51 13.09 10.94 5.81
CA HIS A 51 14.56 10.89 5.65
C HIS A 51 15.25 9.95 6.66
N ASN A 52 14.51 8.98 7.17
CA ASN A 52 14.87 8.01 8.21
C ASN A 52 14.61 6.58 7.72
N LEU A 53 15.06 6.24 6.51
CA LEU A 53 14.79 4.93 5.90
C LEU A 53 15.22 3.75 6.80
N THR A 54 16.39 3.83 7.43
CA THR A 54 16.86 2.77 8.35
C THR A 54 15.85 2.51 9.48
N ASP A 55 15.40 3.56 10.18
CA ASP A 55 14.45 3.43 11.29
C ASP A 55 13.11 2.86 10.82
N VAL A 56 12.65 3.30 9.64
CA VAL A 56 11.44 2.77 8.99
C VAL A 56 11.57 1.28 8.68
N LEU A 57 12.74 0.82 8.24
CA LEU A 57 13.00 -0.60 7.98
C LEU A 57 13.15 -1.41 9.27
N ASP A 58 13.62 -0.79 10.35
CA ASP A 58 13.73 -1.39 11.68
C ASP A 58 12.39 -1.43 12.43
N GLY A 59 11.34 -0.80 11.88
CA GLY A 59 9.96 -0.92 12.33
C GLY A 59 9.32 0.36 12.85
N ASP A 60 10.04 1.48 12.87
CA ASP A 60 9.48 2.80 13.22
C ASP A 60 8.64 3.35 12.05
N LEU A 61 7.37 2.92 12.01
CA LEU A 61 6.43 3.23 10.92
C LEU A 61 5.44 4.32 11.28
N ASP A 62 5.47 4.85 12.50
CA ASP A 62 4.39 5.69 13.04
C ASP A 62 4.22 6.98 12.22
N GLU A 63 5.33 7.62 11.87
CA GLU A 63 5.33 8.82 11.04
C GLU A 63 4.67 8.56 9.67
N LEU A 64 5.08 7.48 9.00
CA LEU A 64 4.59 7.14 7.66
C LEU A 64 3.11 6.74 7.68
N VAL A 65 2.70 5.95 8.66
CA VAL A 65 1.31 5.50 8.81
C VAL A 65 0.41 6.68 9.18
N SER A 66 0.86 7.57 10.07
CA SER A 66 0.13 8.77 10.44
C SER A 66 -0.09 9.70 9.24
N ALA A 67 0.95 9.95 8.44
CA ALA A 67 0.84 10.78 7.25
C ALA A 67 -0.20 10.24 6.24
N VAL A 68 -0.21 8.92 6.02
CA VAL A 68 -1.17 8.27 5.12
C VAL A 68 -2.60 8.32 5.67
N LYS A 69 -2.80 8.09 6.97
CA LYS A 69 -4.13 8.18 7.61
C LYS A 69 -4.70 9.58 7.48
N GLN A 70 -3.92 10.60 7.84
CA GLN A 70 -4.34 12.00 7.77
C GLN A 70 -4.71 12.42 6.34
N ALA A 71 -3.93 11.98 5.34
CA ALA A 71 -4.26 12.25 3.94
C ALA A 71 -5.60 11.61 3.53
N GLY A 72 -5.85 10.36 3.92
CA GLY A 72 -7.13 9.68 3.63
C GLY A 72 -8.33 10.30 4.35
N GLU A 73 -8.15 10.80 5.57
CA GLU A 73 -9.20 11.55 6.29
C GLU A 73 -9.51 12.88 5.59
N LYS A 74 -8.48 13.61 5.15
CA LYS A 74 -8.66 14.86 4.40
C LYS A 74 -9.38 14.64 3.07
N GLU A 75 -9.00 13.61 2.33
CA GLU A 75 -9.66 13.25 1.06
C GLU A 75 -11.16 12.97 1.26
N ARG A 76 -11.51 12.17 2.29
CA ARG A 76 -12.91 11.89 2.63
C ARG A 76 -13.69 13.11 3.10
N ALA A 77 -13.05 14.01 3.85
CA ALA A 77 -13.68 15.24 4.32
C ALA A 77 -13.91 16.25 3.18
N SER A 78 -13.12 16.15 2.10
CA SER A 78 -13.26 16.99 0.90
C SER A 78 -14.22 16.44 -0.16
N ALA A 79 -14.72 15.21 0.01
CA ALA A 79 -15.66 14.53 -0.89
C ALA A 79 -17.11 14.66 -0.41
#